data_AF-G3ADA5-F1
#
_entry.id   AF-G3ADA5-F1
#
_cell.length_a   1.000
_cell.length_b   1.000
_cell.length_c   1.000
_cell.angle_alpha   90.00
_cell.angle_beta   90.00
_cell.angle_gamma   90.00
#
_symmetry.space_group_name_H-M   'P 1'
#
loop_
_entity.id
_entity.type
_entity.pdbx_description
1 polymer ?
#
loop_
_entity_poly.entity_id
_entity_poly.type
_entity_poly.pdbx_seq_one_letter_code
_entity_poly.pdbx_strand_id
1 'polypeptide(L)'
;YVGQEKLRPQTGWTMLAFALDWVRPPRHMNGTSFFYAHSDQWRYEKLDVAELLSPLADPAPYRGSLIDLNVKAERMGWLPSAPQLGVNPLKIAAEAERGGVSVKDHVVAGLKSGALTMACEDPDNPVNFPRNLFIWRSNLSAPPGKATNTFS
;
A
#
# COMPACT_ATOMS: atom_id res chain seq x y z
N TYR A 1 -25.30 4.42 -13.30
CA TYR A 1 -24.12 5.16 -13.81
C TYR A 1 -23.49 5.88 -12.63
N VAL A 2 -22.18 5.69 -12.41
CA VAL A 2 -21.40 6.34 -11.33
C VAL A 2 -20.49 7.41 -11.96
N GLY A 3 -19.17 7.38 -11.69
CA GLY A 3 -18.20 8.21 -12.40
C GLY A 3 -17.92 7.77 -13.84
N GLN A 4 -17.18 8.60 -14.58
CA GLN A 4 -16.76 8.33 -15.95
C GLN A 4 -15.52 7.43 -15.99
N GLU A 5 -15.64 6.19 -15.53
CA GLU A 5 -14.53 5.22 -15.46
C GLU A 5 -14.17 4.59 -16.81
N LYS A 6 -15.09 4.59 -17.78
CA LYS A 6 -14.92 3.91 -19.06
C LYS A 6 -14.01 4.71 -20.00
N LEU A 7 -12.71 4.43 -19.93
CA LEU A 7 -11.72 4.87 -20.91
C LEU A 7 -11.69 3.90 -22.11
N ARG A 8 -12.30 4.29 -23.24
CA ARG A 8 -12.45 3.39 -24.41
C ARG A 8 -11.11 2.89 -24.98
N PRO A 9 -10.08 3.72 -25.21
CA PRO A 9 -8.79 3.25 -25.74
C PRO A 9 -7.82 2.82 -24.61
N GLN A 10 -8.25 1.89 -23.75
CA GLN A 10 -7.52 1.52 -22.52
C GLN A 10 -6.08 1.06 -22.78
N THR A 11 -5.85 0.16 -23.74
CA THR A 11 -4.53 -0.47 -23.97
C THR A 11 -3.50 0.54 -24.48
N GLY A 12 -3.89 1.41 -25.42
CA GLY A 12 -3.02 2.48 -25.93
C GLY A 12 -2.69 3.51 -24.85
N TRP A 13 -3.68 3.91 -24.05
CA TRP A 13 -3.46 4.88 -22.98
C TRP A 13 -2.60 4.32 -21.84
N THR A 14 -2.79 3.06 -21.44
CA THR A 14 -2.05 2.44 -20.32
C THR A 14 -0.55 2.41 -20.59
N MET A 15 -0.15 2.16 -21.85
CA MET A 15 1.25 2.19 -22.26
C MET A 15 1.88 3.56 -22.02
N LEU A 16 1.21 4.62 -22.47
CA LEU A 16 1.66 6.00 -22.31
C LEU A 16 1.62 6.47 -20.85
N ALA A 17 0.52 6.23 -20.15
CA ALA A 17 0.28 6.76 -18.80
C ALA A 17 1.25 6.20 -17.75
N PHE A 18 1.69 4.96 -17.91
CA PHE A 18 2.56 4.28 -16.95
C PHE A 18 3.94 3.92 -17.50
N ALA A 19 4.33 4.53 -18.63
CA ALA A 19 5.63 4.33 -19.29
C ALA A 19 5.99 2.85 -19.54
N LEU A 20 5.00 2.03 -19.89
CA LEU A 20 5.17 0.58 -20.06
C LEU A 20 5.90 0.19 -21.35
N ASP A 21 6.14 1.17 -22.22
CA ASP A 21 7.04 1.07 -23.37
C ASP A 21 8.52 1.13 -22.97
N TRP A 22 8.84 1.70 -21.80
CA TRP A 22 10.21 1.79 -21.27
C TRP A 22 10.51 0.81 -20.14
N VAL A 23 9.62 0.69 -19.17
CA VAL A 23 9.87 -0.09 -17.95
C VAL A 23 8.61 -0.78 -17.46
N ARG A 24 8.76 -2.01 -16.96
CA ARG A 24 7.67 -2.79 -16.38
C ARG A 24 8.16 -3.52 -15.11
N PRO A 25 7.30 -3.70 -14.09
CA PRO A 25 5.94 -3.16 -13.92
C PRO A 25 5.91 -1.74 -13.30
N PRO A 26 4.80 -1.00 -13.41
CA PRO A 26 4.61 0.25 -12.69
C PRO A 26 4.23 -0.03 -11.21
N ARG A 27 4.31 0.99 -10.36
CA ARG A 27 3.86 0.90 -8.95
C ARG A 27 2.45 1.47 -8.79
N HIS A 28 1.43 0.65 -9.00
CA HIS A 28 0.05 1.01 -8.70
C HIS A 28 -0.25 0.82 -7.21
N MET A 29 -1.12 1.68 -6.66
CA MET A 29 -1.58 1.62 -5.27
C MET A 29 -3.09 1.92 -5.21
N ASN A 30 -3.82 1.21 -4.35
CA ASN A 30 -5.22 1.50 -4.10
C ASN A 30 -5.35 2.67 -3.10
N GLY A 31 -6.06 3.73 -3.51
CA GLY A 31 -6.12 4.97 -2.73
C GLY A 31 -6.75 4.82 -1.34
N THR A 32 -7.74 3.94 -1.17
CA THR A 32 -8.40 3.76 0.14
C THR A 32 -7.43 3.30 1.23
N SER A 33 -6.67 2.22 1.00
CA SER A 33 -5.69 1.74 1.99
C SER A 33 -4.56 2.74 2.18
N PHE A 34 -4.10 3.37 1.09
CA PHE A 34 -3.04 4.39 1.15
C PHE A 34 -3.40 5.55 2.10
N PHE A 35 -4.57 6.18 1.91
CA PHE A 35 -4.97 7.29 2.78
C PHE A 35 -5.37 6.82 4.17
N TYR A 36 -5.96 5.63 4.31
CA TYR A 36 -6.31 5.09 5.62
C TYR A 36 -5.08 4.96 6.53
N ALA A 37 -3.97 4.47 5.97
CA ALA A 37 -2.69 4.37 6.67
C ALA A 37 -2.03 5.75 6.87
N HIS A 38 -1.82 6.52 5.80
CA HIS A 38 -0.96 7.73 5.82
C HIS A 38 -1.65 9.03 6.25
N SER A 39 -2.94 8.98 6.60
CA SER A 39 -3.64 10.10 7.27
C SER A 39 -4.12 9.72 8.66
N ASP A 40 -3.59 8.62 9.22
CA ASP A 40 -3.86 8.16 10.58
C ASP A 40 -5.34 7.87 10.89
N GLN A 41 -6.18 7.71 9.87
CA GLN A 41 -7.61 7.44 10.06
C GLN A 41 -7.84 6.15 10.86
N TRP A 42 -6.97 5.16 10.68
CA TRP A 42 -7.00 3.89 11.41
C TRP A 42 -6.90 4.06 12.94
N ARG A 43 -6.25 5.13 13.43
CA ARG A 43 -6.13 5.41 14.87
C ARG A 43 -7.45 5.81 15.51
N TYR A 44 -8.39 6.30 14.71
CA TYR A 44 -9.72 6.74 15.13
C TYR A 44 -10.80 5.72 14.79
N GLU A 45 -10.40 4.52 14.37
CA GLU A 45 -11.31 3.44 14.02
C GLU A 45 -12.09 2.99 15.27
N LYS A 46 -13.41 2.87 15.11
CA LYS A 46 -14.31 2.42 16.17
C LYS A 46 -14.95 1.08 15.86
N LEU A 47 -14.88 0.64 14.61
CA LEU A 47 -15.45 -0.62 14.16
C LEU A 47 -14.47 -1.77 14.43
N ASP A 48 -14.89 -2.73 15.25
CA ASP A 48 -14.13 -3.96 15.47
C ASP A 48 -14.40 -4.95 14.33
N VAL A 49 -13.37 -5.70 13.92
CA VAL A 49 -13.49 -6.80 12.95
C VAL A 49 -14.52 -7.82 13.43
N ALA A 50 -14.59 -8.09 14.73
CA ALA A 50 -15.51 -9.07 15.30
C ALA A 50 -16.99 -8.73 15.03
N GLU A 51 -17.35 -7.45 14.91
CA GLU A 51 -18.72 -6.99 14.63
C GLU A 51 -19.16 -7.29 13.18
N LEU A 52 -18.20 -7.50 12.28
CA LEU A 52 -18.44 -7.80 10.86
C LEU A 52 -18.45 -9.31 10.57
N LEU A 53 -18.04 -10.14 11.52
CA LEU A 53 -17.97 -11.58 11.33
C LEU A 53 -19.37 -12.20 11.31
N SER A 54 -19.55 -13.19 10.44
CA SER A 54 -20.74 -14.04 10.47
C SER A 54 -20.83 -14.74 11.83
N PRO A 55 -22.03 -14.89 12.43
CA PRO A 55 -22.21 -15.66 13.66
C PRO A 55 -21.74 -17.12 13.59
N LEU A 56 -21.52 -17.65 12.38
CA LEU A 56 -21.04 -19.02 12.13
C LEU A 56 -19.52 -19.10 11.94
N ALA A 57 -18.81 -17.98 11.87
CA ALA A 57 -17.37 -17.96 11.65
C ALA A 57 -16.61 -18.17 12.97
N ASP A 58 -15.47 -18.87 12.90
CA ASP A 58 -14.50 -18.88 13.99
C ASP A 58 -13.79 -17.51 14.05
N PRO A 59 -13.85 -16.76 15.17
CA PRO A 59 -13.21 -15.46 15.29
C PRO A 59 -11.69 -15.54 15.50
N ALA A 60 -11.13 -16.68 15.89
CA ALA A 60 -9.71 -16.81 16.23
C ALA A 60 -8.72 -16.34 15.13
N PRO A 61 -8.93 -16.61 13.82
CA PRO A 61 -8.03 -16.16 12.75
C PRO A 61 -8.23 -14.69 12.31
N TYR A 62 -9.27 -14.00 12.82
CA TYR A 62 -9.66 -12.65 12.42
C TYR A 62 -9.40 -11.60 13.51
N ARG A 63 -8.46 -11.87 14.42
CA ARG A 63 -8.07 -10.92 15.48
C ARG A 63 -7.27 -9.74 14.91
N GLY A 64 -7.35 -8.61 15.61
CA GLY A 64 -6.65 -7.38 15.25
C GLY A 64 -7.60 -6.30 14.73
N SER A 65 -7.02 -5.21 14.29
CA SER A 65 -7.73 -4.06 13.70
C SER A 65 -7.95 -4.23 12.18
N LEU A 66 -8.76 -3.35 11.59
CA LEU A 66 -8.95 -3.33 10.14
C LEU A 66 -7.62 -3.06 9.38
N ILE A 67 -6.72 -2.25 9.95
CA ILE A 67 -5.41 -2.02 9.35
C ILE A 67 -4.53 -3.29 9.39
N ASP A 68 -4.62 -4.11 10.44
CA ASP A 68 -3.87 -5.38 10.52
C ASP A 68 -4.29 -6.37 9.43
N LEU A 69 -5.59 -6.42 9.11
CA LEU A 69 -6.09 -7.22 7.99
C LEU A 69 -5.55 -6.72 6.64
N ASN A 70 -5.44 -5.40 6.48
CA ASN A 70 -4.86 -4.80 5.28
C ASN A 70 -3.36 -5.13 5.16
N VAL A 71 -2.59 -5.02 6.25
CA VAL A 71 -1.17 -5.44 6.30
C VAL A 71 -1.02 -6.91 5.94
N LYS A 72 -1.87 -7.79 6.48
CA LYS A 72 -1.88 -9.22 6.13
C LYS A 72 -2.16 -9.43 4.64
N ALA A 73 -3.14 -8.73 4.07
CA ALA A 73 -3.47 -8.80 2.65
C ALA A 73 -2.30 -8.34 1.76
N GLU A 74 -1.62 -7.26 2.13
CA GLU A 74 -0.42 -6.77 1.44
C GLU A 74 0.72 -7.80 1.48
N ARG A 75 1.03 -8.38 2.65
CA ARG A 75 2.08 -9.42 2.78
C ARG A 75 1.79 -10.68 1.98
N MET A 76 0.51 -11.02 1.80
CA MET A 76 0.08 -12.16 0.98
C MET A 76 -0.01 -11.84 -0.52
N GLY A 77 0.27 -10.60 -0.93
CA GLY A 77 0.20 -10.16 -2.32
C GLY A 77 -1.22 -9.97 -2.86
N TRP A 78 -2.22 -9.86 -1.98
CA TRP A 78 -3.61 -9.60 -2.37
C TRP A 78 -3.84 -8.13 -2.72
N LEU A 79 -3.12 -7.23 -2.04
CA LEU A 79 -3.14 -5.79 -2.24
C LEU A 79 -1.73 -5.26 -2.51
N PRO A 80 -1.58 -4.16 -3.27
CA PRO A 80 -0.30 -3.45 -3.38
C PRO A 80 0.03 -2.66 -2.11
N SER A 81 1.31 -2.28 -1.96
CA SER A 81 1.83 -1.46 -0.86
C SER A 81 2.51 -0.20 -1.39
N ALA A 82 2.34 0.94 -0.70
CA ALA A 82 3.11 2.16 -0.97
C ALA A 82 3.28 3.01 0.31
N PRO A 83 4.52 3.26 0.78
CA PRO A 83 5.78 2.62 0.36
C PRO A 83 5.76 1.08 0.49
N GLN A 84 6.69 0.40 -0.18
CA GLN A 84 6.68 -1.08 -0.25
C GLN A 84 7.49 -1.73 0.88
N LEU A 85 8.74 -1.32 1.06
CA LEU A 85 9.67 -1.87 2.04
C LEU A 85 10.08 -0.79 3.03
N GLY A 86 10.43 -1.18 4.25
CA GLY A 86 10.95 -0.30 5.31
C GLY A 86 12.35 0.30 5.03
N VAL A 87 12.88 0.08 3.83
CA VAL A 87 14.19 0.53 3.39
C VAL A 87 14.10 1.06 1.96
N ASN A 88 15.11 1.82 1.54
CA ASN A 88 15.16 2.32 0.17
C ASN A 88 15.36 1.14 -0.83
N PRO A 89 14.39 0.84 -1.71
CA PRO A 89 14.45 -0.32 -2.60
C PRO A 89 15.60 -0.26 -3.60
N LEU A 90 16.19 0.92 -3.85
CA LEU A 90 17.35 1.07 -4.76
C LEU A 90 18.65 0.52 -4.16
N LYS A 91 18.72 0.31 -2.84
CA LYS A 91 19.91 -0.24 -2.16
C LYS A 91 19.97 -1.77 -2.16
N ILE A 92 18.82 -2.41 -2.34
CA ILE A 92 18.65 -3.87 -2.23
C ILE A 92 19.55 -4.62 -3.22
N ALA A 93 19.69 -4.11 -4.45
CA ALA A 93 20.52 -4.78 -5.47
C ALA A 93 21.99 -4.86 -5.05
N ALA A 94 22.54 -3.75 -4.54
CA ALA A 94 23.92 -3.70 -4.06
C ALA A 94 24.13 -4.54 -2.78
N GLU A 95 23.11 -4.63 -1.92
CA GLU A 95 23.14 -5.49 -0.73
C GLU A 95 23.15 -6.99 -1.10
N ALA A 96 22.32 -7.39 -2.07
CA ALA A 96 22.30 -8.75 -2.58
C ALA A 96 23.62 -9.15 -3.25
N GLU A 97 24.20 -8.24 -4.05
CA GLU A 97 25.50 -8.44 -4.71
C GLU A 97 26.62 -8.66 -3.70
N ARG A 98 26.70 -7.83 -2.64
CA ARG A 98 27.69 -8.02 -1.56
C ARG A 98 27.53 -9.36 -0.84
N GLY A 99 26.31 -9.89 -0.76
CA GLY A 99 26.01 -11.19 -0.18
C GLY A 99 26.25 -12.37 -1.12
N GLY A 100 26.56 -12.13 -2.40
CA GLY A 100 26.72 -13.19 -3.40
C GLY A 100 25.43 -13.96 -3.72
N VAL A 101 24.26 -13.34 -3.50
CA VAL A 101 22.94 -13.96 -3.71
C VAL A 101 22.11 -13.16 -4.72
N SER A 102 21.10 -13.80 -5.31
CA SER A 102 20.17 -13.08 -6.20
C SER A 102 19.34 -12.05 -5.40
N VAL A 103 18.93 -10.96 -6.05
CA VAL A 103 18.05 -9.93 -5.45
C VAL A 103 16.76 -10.54 -4.89
N LYS A 104 16.17 -11.48 -5.63
CA LYS A 104 14.94 -12.17 -5.21
C LYS A 104 15.17 -12.95 -3.92
N ASP A 105 16.24 -13.75 -3.87
CA ASP A 105 16.53 -14.58 -2.70
C ASP A 105 16.90 -13.73 -1.48
N HIS A 106 17.63 -12.64 -1.69
CA HIS A 106 17.93 -11.65 -0.65
C HIS A 106 16.65 -11.05 -0.04
N VAL A 107 15.72 -10.60 -0.88
CA VAL A 107 14.44 -10.03 -0.42
C VAL A 107 13.60 -11.07 0.31
N VAL A 108 13.45 -12.27 -0.27
CA VAL A 108 12.65 -13.35 0.36
C VAL A 108 13.26 -13.78 1.69
N ALA A 109 14.58 -13.95 1.76
CA ALA A 109 15.28 -14.30 2.99
C ALA A 109 15.14 -13.19 4.03
N GLY A 110 15.33 -11.92 3.64
CA GLY A 110 15.19 -10.77 4.52
C GLY A 110 13.78 -10.61 5.10
N LEU A 111 12.74 -10.81 4.28
CA LEU A 111 11.34 -10.78 4.72
C LEU A 111 11.00 -11.94 5.66
N LYS A 112 11.58 -13.13 5.44
CA LYS A 112 11.38 -14.30 6.31
C LYS A 112 12.12 -14.16 7.65
N SER A 113 13.31 -13.58 7.64
CA SER A 113 14.11 -13.39 8.85
C SER A 113 13.71 -12.16 9.67
N GLY A 114 12.98 -11.22 9.06
CA GLY A 114 12.66 -9.92 9.63
C GLY A 114 13.76 -8.87 9.45
N ALA A 115 14.84 -9.18 8.75
CA ALA A 115 15.89 -8.20 8.40
C ALA A 115 15.39 -7.15 7.41
N LEU A 116 14.41 -7.51 6.57
CA LEU A 116 13.62 -6.60 5.77
C LEU A 116 12.18 -6.67 6.25
N THR A 117 11.54 -5.51 6.38
CA THR A 117 10.13 -5.40 6.76
C THR A 117 9.34 -4.69 5.66
N MET A 118 8.04 -4.97 5.60
CA MET A 118 7.15 -4.19 4.75
C MET A 118 6.87 -2.85 5.40
N ALA A 119 6.81 -1.77 4.62
CA ALA A 119 6.59 -0.42 5.19
C ALA A 119 5.21 -0.29 5.87
N CYS A 120 4.22 -1.08 5.42
CA CYS A 120 2.89 -1.10 6.00
C CYS A 120 2.84 -1.65 7.44
N GLU A 121 3.88 -2.35 7.92
CA GLU A 121 3.94 -2.87 9.29
C GLU A 121 4.18 -1.76 10.33
N ASP A 122 4.73 -0.62 9.91
CA ASP A 122 4.97 0.56 10.75
C ASP A 122 4.79 1.83 9.91
N PRO A 123 3.53 2.24 9.61
CA PRO A 123 3.25 3.39 8.76
C PRO A 123 3.66 4.72 9.40
N ASP A 124 3.72 4.79 10.73
CA ASP A 124 4.13 5.98 11.50
C ASP A 124 5.66 6.20 11.46
N ASN A 125 6.42 5.21 10.99
CA ASN A 125 7.86 5.35 10.86
C ASN A 125 8.20 6.50 9.90
N PRO A 126 9.09 7.44 10.29
CA PRO A 126 9.48 8.54 9.41
C PRO A 126 10.14 8.08 8.09
N VAL A 127 10.57 6.82 7.95
CA VAL A 127 11.07 6.31 6.67
C VAL A 127 9.96 5.74 5.76
N ASN A 128 8.78 5.45 6.32
CA ASN A 128 7.67 4.75 5.67
C ASN A 128 6.52 5.67 5.22
N PHE A 129 6.64 7.00 5.39
CA PHE A 129 5.62 7.94 4.96
C PHE A 129 5.89 8.56 3.57
N PRO A 130 4.86 8.84 2.76
CA PRO A 130 4.99 9.54 1.49
C PRO A 130 5.40 11.00 1.71
N ARG A 131 6.55 11.41 1.15
CA ARG A 131 7.11 12.76 1.35
C ARG A 131 6.72 13.79 0.30
N ASN A 132 6.39 13.33 -0.90
CA ASN A 132 6.01 14.20 -2.02
C ASN A 132 4.69 13.68 -2.59
N LEU A 133 3.71 14.57 -2.74
CA LEU A 133 2.42 14.27 -3.30
C LEU A 133 2.10 15.28 -4.42
N PHE A 134 1.89 14.79 -5.63
CA PHE A 134 1.46 15.61 -6.76
C PHE A 134 -0.06 15.51 -6.89
N ILE A 135 -0.75 16.65 -6.86
CA ILE A 135 -2.21 16.74 -7.02
C ILE A 135 -2.49 17.55 -8.28
N TRP A 136 -3.10 16.90 -9.28
CA TRP A 136 -3.56 17.55 -10.51
C TRP A 136 -4.87 16.92 -10.95
N ARG A 137 -5.75 17.74 -11.56
CA ARG A 137 -7.11 17.31 -11.99
C ARG A 137 -7.94 16.64 -10.87
N SER A 138 -7.65 16.98 -9.61
CA SER A 138 -8.29 16.48 -8.40
C SER A 138 -8.36 17.60 -7.36
N ASN A 139 -9.40 17.60 -6.53
CA ASN A 139 -9.56 18.51 -5.40
C ASN A 139 -9.51 17.71 -4.07
N LEU A 140 -8.38 17.06 -3.82
CA LEU A 140 -8.20 16.07 -2.74
C LEU A 140 -8.37 16.65 -1.34
N SER A 141 -8.16 17.96 -1.14
CA SER A 141 -8.38 18.65 0.14
C SER A 141 -9.86 18.89 0.46
N ALA A 142 -10.76 18.66 -0.49
CA ALA A 142 -12.22 18.68 -0.27
C ALA A 142 -12.90 17.55 -1.06
N PRO A 143 -12.58 16.26 -0.76
CA PRO A 143 -13.18 15.14 -1.45
C PRO A 143 -14.61 14.90 -0.92
N PRO A 144 -15.58 14.54 -1.78
CA PRO A 144 -16.91 14.18 -1.30
C PRO A 144 -16.85 12.94 -0.39
N GLY A 145 -17.27 13.10 0.87
CA GLY A 145 -17.57 11.98 1.79
C GLY A 145 -16.41 11.40 2.60
N LYS A 146 -15.24 12.06 2.71
CA LYS A 146 -14.16 11.66 3.63
C LYS A 146 -13.64 12.83 4.45
N ALA A 147 -13.19 12.55 5.67
CA ALA A 147 -12.82 13.53 6.69
C ALA A 147 -11.87 14.61 6.14
N THR A 148 -12.29 15.87 6.30
CA THR A 148 -11.67 17.06 5.66
C THR A 148 -10.73 17.83 6.61
N ASN A 149 -10.50 17.33 7.83
CA ASN A 149 -9.66 18.02 8.80
C ASN A 149 -8.27 17.39 8.85
N THR A 150 -7.34 17.88 8.01
CA THR A 150 -5.89 17.89 8.29
C THR A 150 -5.09 18.42 7.08
N PHE A 151 -4.91 19.74 7.03
CA PHE A 151 -3.72 20.41 6.50
C PHE A 151 -3.54 21.70 7.31
N SER A 152 -3.10 21.57 8.56
CA SER A 152 -2.63 22.67 9.41
C SER A 152 -1.46 22.19 10.25
#